data_AF-A0A9D7GFI6-F1
#
_entry.id   AF-A0A9D7GFI6-F1
#
_cell.length_a   1.000
_cell.length_b   1.000
_cell.length_c   1.000
_cell.angle_alpha   90.00
_cell.angle_beta   90.00
_cell.angle_gamma   90.00
#
_symmetry.space_group_name_H-M   'P 1'
#
loop_
_entity.id
_entity.type
_entity.pdbx_description
1 polymer ?
#
loop_
_entity_poly.entity_id
_entity_poly.type
_entity_poly.pdbx_seq_one_letter_code
_entity_poly.pdbx_strand_id
1 'polypeptide(L)' 'MNFEEGIFEFRERDQEKFYRIFAFWDGEYDSQTLILCTHGLDKKTNKTPKSDIERALKIKKKYFKDKNK' A
#
# COMPACT_ATOMS: atom_id res chain seq x y z
N MET A 1 -9.95 -8.83 3.22
CA MET A 1 -9.03 -8.05 2.37
C MET A 1 -9.86 -6.93 1.74
N ASN A 2 -9.54 -5.66 2.00
CA ASN A 2 -10.27 -4.55 1.38
C ASN A 2 -9.66 -4.29 0.00
N PHE A 3 -10.15 -5.04 -0.99
CA PHE A 3 -9.71 -5.00 -2.39
C PHE A 3 -10.18 -3.74 -3.15
N GLU A 4 -10.99 -2.88 -2.54
CA GLU A 4 -11.87 -1.95 -3.27
C GLU A 4 -11.16 -0.81 -4.02
N GLU A 5 -9.87 -0.56 -3.80
CA GLU A 5 -9.17 0.54 -4.50
C GLU A 5 -7.73 0.18 -4.95
N GLY A 6 -7.41 -1.12 -5.00
CA GLY A 6 -6.12 -1.61 -5.50
C GLY A 6 -4.92 -1.22 -4.64
N ILE A 7 -5.11 -1.16 -3.32
CA ILE A 7 -4.03 -1.11 -2.33
C ILE A 7 -3.79 -2.52 -1.79
N PHE A 8 -2.54 -2.92 -1.79
CA PHE A 8 -2.04 -4.17 -1.27
C PHE A 8 -1.42 -3.92 0.09
N GLU A 9 -1.65 -4.85 1.00
CA GLU A 9 -1.09 -4.81 2.35
C GLU A 9 -0.25 -6.07 2.55
N PHE A 10 1.07 -5.92 2.52
CA PHE A 10 1.99 -6.98 2.92
C PHE A 10 2.01 -7.04 4.44
N ARG A 11 1.85 -8.25 4.99
CA ARG A 11 1.67 -8.49 6.42
C ARG A 11 2.76 -9.41 6.91
N GLU A 12 3.63 -8.90 7.77
CA GLU A 12 4.64 -9.69 8.48
C GLU A 12 4.34 -9.64 9.98
N ARG A 13 4.71 -10.70 10.70
CA ARG A 13 4.50 -10.79 12.16
C ARG A 13 5.75 -11.41 12.80
N ASP A 14 6.30 -10.71 13.79
CA ASP A 14 7.25 -11.31 14.74
C ASP A 14 6.55 -11.67 16.07
N GLN A 15 7.33 -12.01 17.10
CA GLN A 15 6.78 -12.47 18.38
C GLN A 15 5.84 -11.44 19.04
N GLU A 16 6.07 -10.14 18.86
CA GLU A 16 5.37 -9.07 19.58
C GLU A 16 4.76 -7.98 18.68
N LYS A 17 5.17 -7.93 17.42
CA LYS A 17 4.86 -6.86 16.49
C LYS A 17 4.27 -7.38 15.19
N PHE A 18 3.43 -6.53 14.63
CA PHE A 18 2.81 -6.67 13.33
C PHE A 18 3.35 -5.58 12.42
N TYR A 19 4.07 -5.99 11.38
CA TYR A 19 4.52 -5.07 10.34
C TYR A 19 3.53 -5.09 9.17
N ARG A 20 3.19 -3.91 8.68
CA ARG A 20 2.34 -3.75 7.49
C ARG A 20 3.04 -2.86 6.50
N ILE A 21 3.11 -3.26 5.23
CA ILE A 21 3.58 -2.40 4.14
C ILE A 21 2.43 -2.22 3.16
N PHE A 22 2.10 -0.97 2.84
CA PHE A 22 1.05 -0.65 1.87
C PHE A 22 1.67 -0.35 0.52
N ALA A 23 1.17 -1.00 -0.52
CA ALA A 23 1.65 -0.86 -1.88
C ALA A 23 0.52 -0.82 -2.91
N PHE A 24 0.84 -0.48 -4.15
CA PHE A 24 -0.06 -0.62 -5.28
C PHE A 24 0.71 -0.99 -6.55
N TRP A 25 0.00 -1.56 -7.51
CA TRP A 25 0.57 -1.89 -8.82
C TRP A 25 0.44 -0.72 -9.78
N ASP A 26 1.47 -0.53 -10.57
CA ASP A 26 1.43 0.24 -11.82
C ASP A 26 1.78 -0.72 -12.95
N GLY A 27 0.77 -1.08 -13.74
CA GLY A 27 0.86 -2.02 -14.85
C GLY A 27 0.78 -1.35 -16.22
N GLU A 28 1.02 -0.04 -16.32
CA GLU A 28 0.94 0.67 -17.61
C GLU A 28 2.03 0.26 -18.60
N TYR A 29 3.12 -0.37 -18.16
CA TYR A 29 4.16 -0.83 -19.08
C TYR A 29 3.89 -2.28 -19.47
N ASP A 30 3.55 -2.50 -20.74
CA ASP A 30 3.31 -3.84 -21.33
C ASP A 30 4.47 -4.84 -21.12
N SER A 31 5.64 -4.36 -20.74
CA SER A 31 6.83 -5.16 -20.47
C SER A 31 7.30 -5.14 -19.00
N GLN A 32 6.76 -4.27 -18.13
CA GLN A 32 7.25 -4.10 -16.76
C GLN A 32 6.15 -3.67 -15.77
N THR A 33 5.72 -4.58 -14.91
CA THR A 33 4.84 -4.23 -13.80
C THR A 33 5.64 -3.70 -12.62
N LEU A 34 5.32 -2.50 -12.15
CA LEU A 34 5.93 -1.93 -10.94
C LEU A 34 5.04 -2.20 -9.72
N ILE A 35 5.67 -2.53 -8.60
CA ILE A 35 5.05 -2.52 -7.27
C ILE A 35 5.62 -1.32 -6.52
N LEU A 36 4.77 -0.33 -6.22
CA LEU A 36 5.17 0.86 -5.48
C LEU A 36 4.76 0.74 -4.01
N CYS A 37 5.76 0.68 -3.12
CA CYS A 37 5.55 0.73 -1.68
C CYS A 37 5.40 2.19 -1.20
N THR A 38 4.31 2.47 -0.47
CA THR A 38 3.99 3.84 -0.02
C THR A 38 4.57 4.14 1.36
N HIS A 39 4.26 3.31 2.35
CA HIS A 39 4.72 3.42 3.73
C HIS A 39 4.47 2.09 4.47
N GLY A 40 5.05 1.96 5.66
CA GLY A 40 4.82 0.83 6.54
C GLY A 40 4.45 1.23 7.96
N LEU A 41 3.98 0.26 8.74
CA LEU A 41 3.60 0.38 10.15
C LEU A 41 4.35 -0.66 10.97
N ASP A 42 4.78 -0.27 12.17
CA ASP A 42 5.17 -1.15 13.27
C ASP A 42 4.13 -0.99 14.39
N LYS A 43 3.40 -2.06 14.71
CA LYS A 43 2.30 -2.02 15.69
C LYS A 43 2.26 -3.27 16.56
N LYS A 44 1.76 -3.11 17.78
CA LYS A 44 1.45 -4.22 18.70
C LYS A 44 0.12 -4.93 18.39
N THR A 45 -0.77 -4.30 17.61
CA THR A 45 -2.09 -4.86 17.28
C THR A 45 -2.18 -5.30 15.82
N ASN A 46 -2.92 -6.39 15.58
CA ASN A 46 -3.11 -6.94 14.24
C ASN A 46 -4.06 -6.10 13.37
N LYS A 47 -4.82 -5.17 13.97
CA LYS A 47 -5.81 -4.37 13.25
C LYS A 47 -5.12 -3.33 12.36
N THR A 48 -5.51 -3.27 11.09
CA THR A 48 -5.10 -2.24 10.14
C THR A 48 -5.94 -0.98 10.34
N PRO A 49 -5.35 0.18 10.69
CA PRO A 49 -6.09 1.44 10.76
C PRO A 49 -6.60 1.83 9.37
N LYS A 50 -7.87 2.25 9.30
CA LYS A 50 -8.48 2.72 8.05
C LYS A 50 -7.76 3.96 7.49
N SER A 51 -7.25 4.81 8.38
CA SER A 51 -6.47 6.00 8.04
C SER A 51 -5.23 5.71 7.20
N ASP A 52 -4.54 4.60 7.43
CA ASP A 52 -3.35 4.23 6.68
C ASP A 52 -3.70 3.70 5.27
N ILE A 53 -4.84 3.01 5.14
CA ILE A 53 -5.39 2.64 3.83
C ILE A 53 -5.74 3.92 3.05
N GLU A 54 -6.45 4.87 3.66
CA GLU A 54 -6.79 6.15 3.04
C GLU A 54 -5.55 6.97 2.67
N ARG A 55 -4.50 6.92 3.48
CA ARG A 55 -3.19 7.53 3.18
C ARG A 55 -2.55 6.90 1.94
N ALA A 56 -2.51 5.56 1.86
CA ALA A 56 -1.97 4.86 0.70
C ALA A 56 -2.73 5.23 -0.59
N LEU A 57 -4.06 5.38 -0.50
CA LEU A 57 -4.91 5.81 -1.61
C LEU A 57 -4.61 7.23 -2.08
N LYS A 58 -4.40 8.17 -1.16
CA LYS A 58 -3.99 9.54 -1.51
C LYS A 58 -2.64 9.55 -2.23
N ILE A 59 -1.68 8.75 -1.77
CA ILE A 59 -0.36 8.62 -2.40
C ILE A 59 -0.48 8.04 -3.81
N LYS A 60 -1.25 6.95 -3.98
CA LYS A 60 -1.53 6.36 -5.30
C LYS A 60 -2.15 7.36 -6.27
N LYS A 61 -3.19 8.08 -5.85
CA LYS A 61 -3.86 9.11 -6.67
C LYS A 61 -2.90 10.22 -7.08
N LYS A 62 -2.02 10.65 -6.16
CA LYS A 62 -0.99 11.65 -6.46
C LYS A 62 0.04 11.11 -7.47
N TYR A 63 0.51 9.88 -7.30
CA TYR A 63 1.46 9.24 -8.22
C TYR A 63 0.96 9.24 -9.66
N PHE A 64 -0.24 8.69 -9.92
CA PHE A 64 -0.79 8.64 -11.29
C PHE A 64 -1.15 10.03 -11.84
N LYS A 65 -1.52 10.99 -10.99
CA LYS A 65 -1.72 12.39 -11.41
C LYS A 65 -0.42 13.03 -11.86
N ASP A 66 0.68 12.78 -11.15
CA ASP A 66 1.98 13.35 -11.49
C ASP A 66 2.68 12.59 -12.63
N LYS A 67 2.39 11.29 -12.81
CA LYS A 67 2.89 10.46 -13.92
C LYS A 67 2.31 10.87 -15.28
N ASN A 68 1.04 11.30 -15.31
CA ASN A 68 0.31 11.72 -16.51
C ASN A 68 0.46 13.22 -16.84
N LYS A 69 1.41 13.91 -16.20
CA LYS A 69 1.82 15.27 -16.56
C LYS A 69 3.05 15.22 -17.44
#